data_AF-A0A0C2XMV6-F1
#
_entry.id   AF-A0A0C2XMV6-F1
#
_cell.length_a   1.000
_cell.length_b   1.000
_cell.length_c   1.000
_cell.angle_alpha   90.00
_cell.angle_beta   90.00
_cell.angle_gamma   90.00
#
_symmetry.space_group_name_H-M   'P 1'
#
loop_
_entity.id
_entity.type
_entity.pdbx_description
1 polymer ?
#
loop_
_entity_poly.entity_id
_entity_poly.type
_entity_poly.pdbx_seq_one_letter_code
_entity_poly.pdbx_strand_id
1 'polypeptide(L)'
;MAFGGNKQSFNCPSCLASVFIACRNISHERMTCQVRNLVHDVVEQGCRDEEWTSTAGAKKCSRCQVFIQKIDGCNRIQCHYGAHICWICLAAFNDSGTTYSHLSGSWGSF
;
A
#
# COMPACT_ATOMS: atom_id res chain seq x y z
N MET A 1 -17.78 13.76 -34.86
CA MET A 1 -17.82 14.59 -33.63
C MET A 1 -16.38 14.79 -33.16
N ALA A 2 -15.84 16.01 -33.27
CA ALA A 2 -14.45 16.32 -32.95
C ALA A 2 -14.34 16.89 -31.52
N PHE A 3 -13.69 16.18 -30.61
CA PHE A 3 -13.38 16.67 -29.27
C PHE A 3 -12.08 17.50 -29.31
N GLY A 4 -12.20 18.75 -29.73
CA GLY A 4 -11.14 19.76 -29.64
C GLY A 4 -11.06 20.37 -28.25
N GLY A 5 -10.47 19.66 -27.29
CA GLY A 5 -10.04 20.23 -26.01
C GLY A 5 -8.62 20.76 -26.14
N ASN A 6 -8.42 22.07 -25.91
CA ASN A 6 -7.14 22.77 -26.03
C ASN A 6 -6.08 22.16 -25.09
N LYS A 7 -5.25 21.24 -25.59
CA LYS A 7 -4.14 20.60 -24.87
C LYS A 7 -2.96 21.59 -24.78
N GLN A 8 -3.01 22.57 -23.88
CA GLN A 8 -1.90 23.50 -23.67
C GLN A 8 -0.75 22.84 -22.89
N SER A 9 0.17 22.21 -23.62
CA SER A 9 1.48 21.79 -23.12
C SER A 9 2.51 22.90 -23.34
N PHE A 10 3.31 23.18 -22.30
CA PHE A 10 4.45 24.07 -22.34
C PHE A 10 5.73 23.22 -22.41
N ASN A 11 6.68 23.60 -23.26
CA ASN A 11 7.98 22.94 -23.35
C ASN A 11 9.01 23.76 -22.58
N CYS A 12 9.68 23.13 -21.61
CA CYS A 12 10.79 23.77 -20.92
C CYS A 12 12.03 23.79 -21.84
N PRO A 13 12.59 24.95 -22.20
CA PRO A 13 13.75 25.03 -23.09
C PRO A 13 15.04 24.50 -22.46
N SER A 14 15.12 24.40 -21.13
CA SER A 14 16.32 23.97 -20.42
C SER A 14 16.44 22.44 -20.28
N CYS A 15 15.32 21.73 -20.12
CA CYS A 15 15.30 20.28 -19.95
C CYS A 15 14.50 19.53 -21.04
N LEU A 16 13.94 20.26 -22.00
CA LEU A 16 13.12 19.76 -23.12
C LEU A 16 11.87 18.97 -22.67
N ALA A 17 11.50 19.04 -21.39
CA ALA A 17 10.31 18.39 -20.88
C ALA A 17 9.05 19.17 -21.29
N SER A 18 8.08 18.45 -21.85
CA SER A 18 6.72 18.96 -22.08
C SER A 18 5.89 18.78 -20.80
N VAL A 19 5.28 19.84 -20.32
CA VAL A 19 4.42 19.87 -19.14
C VAL A 19 3.04 20.44 -19.48
N PHE A 20 1.97 19.82 -19.01
CA PHE A 20 0.63 20.38 -19.14
C PHE A 20 0.41 21.47 -18.09
N ILE A 21 0.05 22.67 -18.54
CA ILE A 21 -0.17 23.81 -17.64
C ILE A 21 -1.32 23.52 -16.65
N ALA A 22 -2.34 22.79 -17.10
CA ALA A 22 -3.52 22.46 -16.30
C ALA A 22 -3.23 21.60 -15.06
N CYS A 23 -2.21 20.74 -15.10
CA CYS A 23 -1.88 19.84 -13.99
C CYS A 23 -0.44 19.98 -13.50
N ARG A 24 0.34 20.89 -14.10
CA ARG A 24 1.76 21.16 -13.79
C ARG A 24 2.60 19.88 -13.74
N ASN A 25 2.28 18.91 -14.59
CA ASN A 25 2.93 17.61 -14.65
C ASN A 25 3.30 17.27 -16.10
N ILE A 26 4.17 16.29 -16.28
CA ILE A 26 4.66 15.84 -17.58
C ILE A 26 3.49 15.54 -18.51
N SER A 27 3.62 15.95 -19.77
CA SER A 27 2.61 15.72 -20.80
C SER A 27 2.29 14.23 -20.90
N HIS A 28 1.00 13.93 -20.93
CA HIS A 28 0.46 12.59 -21.04
C HIS A 28 -0.58 12.56 -22.15
N GLU A 29 -0.35 11.75 -23.18
CA GLU A 29 -1.17 11.75 -24.38
C GLU A 29 -2.48 10.96 -24.22
N ARG A 30 -2.47 9.93 -23.37
CA ARG A 30 -3.50 8.87 -23.31
C ARG A 30 -4.35 8.85 -22.05
N MET A 31 -4.20 9.80 -21.14
CA MET A 31 -5.00 9.89 -19.91
C MET A 31 -5.43 11.33 -19.65
N THR A 32 -6.42 11.53 -18.79
CA THR A 32 -6.79 12.88 -18.33
C THR A 32 -5.89 13.27 -17.16
N CYS A 33 -5.79 14.58 -16.91
CA CYS A 33 -5.04 15.10 -15.76
C CYS A 33 -5.51 14.52 -14.43
N GLN A 34 -6.83 14.31 -14.28
CA GLN A 34 -7.43 13.73 -13.08
C GLN A 34 -7.00 12.26 -12.89
N VAL A 35 -7.05 11.46 -13.96
CA VAL A 35 -6.61 10.05 -13.92
C VAL A 35 -5.13 9.94 -13.60
N ARG A 36 -4.28 10.81 -14.18
CA ARG A 36 -2.85 10.80 -13.88
C ARG A 36 -2.55 11.15 -12.41
N ASN A 37 -3.22 12.14 -11.85
CA ASN A 37 -3.02 12.53 -10.46
C ASN A 37 -3.43 11.39 -9.50
N LEU A 38 -4.53 10.71 -9.78
CA LEU A 38 -4.97 9.54 -8.99
C LEU A 38 -3.94 8.39 -9.06
N VAL A 39 -3.45 8.07 -10.26
CA VAL A 39 -2.44 7.01 -10.43
C VAL A 39 -1.14 7.37 -9.72
N HIS A 40 -0.69 8.61 -9.83
CA HIS A 40 0.49 9.07 -9.10
C HIS A 40 0.27 8.97 -7.59
N ASP A 41 -0.85 9.46 -7.07
CA ASP A 41 -1.13 9.40 -5.63
C ASP A 41 -1.14 7.95 -5.11
N VAL A 42 -1.75 7.01 -5.85
CA VAL A 42 -1.80 5.59 -5.51
C VAL A 42 -0.43 4.92 -5.57
N VAL A 43 0.37 5.20 -6.60
CA VAL A 43 1.72 4.61 -6.74
C VAL A 43 2.65 5.15 -5.65
N GLU A 44 2.63 6.45 -5.42
CA GLU A 44 3.46 7.10 -4.40
C GLU A 44 3.02 6.69 -2.98
N GLN A 45 1.71 6.53 -2.73
CA GLN A 45 1.20 5.97 -1.46
C GLN A 45 1.66 4.54 -1.27
N GLY A 46 1.53 3.68 -2.30
CA GLY A 46 1.96 2.28 -2.24
C GLY A 46 3.44 2.14 -1.89
N CYS A 47 4.32 2.90 -2.55
CA CYS A 47 5.75 2.86 -2.25
C CYS A 47 6.07 3.34 -0.82
N ARG A 48 5.41 4.40 -0.35
CA ARG A 48 5.59 4.89 1.03
C ARG A 48 5.10 3.88 2.07
N ASP A 49 3.99 3.21 1.80
CA ASP A 49 3.45 2.14 2.64
C ASP A 49 4.43 0.98 2.76
N GLU A 50 5.03 0.55 1.64
CA GLU A 50 6.04 -0.52 1.61
C GLU A 50 7.32 -0.14 2.38
N GLU A 51 7.81 1.08 2.20
CA GLU A 51 8.98 1.58 2.92
C GLU A 51 8.75 1.70 4.43
N TRP A 52 7.57 2.20 4.82
CA TRP A 52 7.19 2.28 6.23
C TRP A 52 7.02 0.90 6.86
N THR A 53 6.39 -0.07 6.16
CA THR A 53 6.27 -1.44 6.69
C THR A 53 7.61 -2.11 6.96
N SER A 54 8.57 -1.90 6.06
CA SER A 54 9.92 -2.46 6.18
C SER A 54 10.66 -1.86 7.37
N THR A 55 10.51 -0.56 7.60
CA THR A 55 11.19 0.16 8.70
C THR A 55 10.52 -0.08 10.05
N ALA A 56 9.19 -0.05 10.11
CA ALA A 56 8.41 -0.23 11.34
C ALA A 56 8.28 -1.71 11.75
N GLY A 57 8.75 -2.64 10.91
CA GLY A 57 8.50 -4.07 11.11
C GLY A 57 7.02 -4.41 11.12
N ALA A 58 6.18 -3.62 10.43
CA ALA A 58 4.74 -3.83 10.35
C ALA A 58 4.40 -4.77 9.19
N LYS A 59 3.34 -5.56 9.32
CA LYS A 59 2.83 -6.48 8.27
C LYS A 59 1.36 -6.16 7.98
N LYS A 60 0.84 -6.55 6.82
CA LYS A 60 -0.60 -6.40 6.52
C LYS A 60 -1.40 -7.59 7.05
N CYS A 61 -2.55 -7.31 7.64
CA CYS A 61 -3.52 -8.33 8.01
C CYS A 61 -4.09 -8.99 6.75
N SER A 62 -4.03 -10.32 6.65
CA SER A 62 -4.56 -11.07 5.50
C SER A 62 -6.07 -10.95 5.32
N ARG A 63 -6.82 -10.57 6.37
CA ARG A 63 -8.29 -10.45 6.34
C ARG A 63 -8.81 -9.06 5.99
N CYS A 64 -8.19 -7.99 6.54
CA CYS A 64 -8.67 -6.62 6.36
C CYS A 64 -7.64 -5.67 5.73
N GLN A 65 -6.43 -6.15 5.42
CA GLN A 65 -5.33 -5.39 4.82
C GLN A 65 -4.81 -4.19 5.63
N VAL A 66 -5.30 -4.01 6.86
CA VAL A 66 -4.77 -3.01 7.81
C VAL A 66 -3.39 -3.44 8.31
N PHE A 67 -2.50 -2.46 8.50
CA PHE A 67 -1.19 -2.69 9.10
C PHE A 67 -1.30 -3.15 10.54
N ILE A 68 -0.59 -4.23 10.85
CA ILE A 68 -0.43 -4.80 12.18
C ILE A 68 1.04 -4.73 12.57
N GLN A 69 1.32 -4.35 13.81
CA GLN A 69 2.67 -4.35 14.37
C GLN A 69 2.87 -5.57 15.25
N LYS A 70 4.12 -6.04 15.31
CA LYS A 70 4.48 -7.09 16.26
C LYS A 70 4.45 -6.52 17.68
N ILE A 71 3.82 -7.25 18.59
CA ILE A 71 3.95 -7.00 20.02
C ILE A 71 5.18 -7.79 20.49
N ASP A 72 6.09 -7.12 21.18
CA ASP A 72 7.34 -7.74 21.62
C ASP A 72 7.08 -9.04 22.42
N GLY A 73 7.85 -10.08 22.13
CA GLY A 73 7.69 -11.41 22.77
C GLY A 73 6.43 -12.21 22.38
N CYS A 74 5.52 -11.68 21.55
CA CYS A 74 4.29 -12.40 21.19
C CYS A 74 4.14 -12.60 19.68
N ASN A 75 4.14 -13.86 19.25
CA ASN A 75 3.88 -14.22 17.85
C ASN A 75 2.37 -14.29 17.51
N ARG A 76 1.48 -14.08 18.50
CA ARG A 76 0.03 -13.99 18.29
C ARG A 76 -0.41 -12.53 18.32
N ILE A 77 -0.82 -12.00 17.17
CA ILE A 77 -1.33 -10.63 17.03
C ILE A 77 -2.83 -10.64 16.87
N GLN A 78 -3.55 -9.76 17.57
CA GLN A 78 -4.98 -9.55 17.36
C GLN A 78 -5.18 -8.30 16.52
N CYS A 79 -5.84 -8.45 15.38
CA CYS A 79 -6.26 -7.34 14.54
C CYS A 79 -7.44 -6.61 15.21
N HIS A 80 -7.56 -5.31 14.94
CA HIS A 80 -8.67 -4.48 15.42
C HIS A 80 -10.06 -5.05 15.08
N TYR A 81 -10.18 -5.73 13.93
CA TYR A 81 -11.42 -6.39 13.49
C TYR A 81 -11.67 -7.76 14.15
N GLY A 82 -10.88 -8.13 15.17
CA GLY A 82 -11.07 -9.36 15.93
C GLY A 82 -10.42 -10.62 15.33
N ALA A 83 -9.68 -10.50 14.23
CA ALA A 83 -8.92 -11.64 13.68
C ALA A 83 -7.64 -11.89 14.50
N HIS A 84 -7.34 -13.15 14.80
CA HIS A 84 -6.10 -13.55 15.45
C HIS A 84 -5.09 -14.03 14.41
N ILE A 85 -3.87 -13.52 14.42
CA ILE A 85 -2.90 -13.68 13.34
C ILE A 85 -1.60 -14.24 13.91
N CYS A 86 -1.06 -15.26 13.25
CA CYS A 86 0.29 -15.74 13.52
C CYS A 86 1.31 -14.84 12.82
N TRP A 87 2.21 -14.22 13.58
CA TRP A 87 3.21 -13.30 13.05
C TRP A 87 4.21 -13.97 12.09
N ILE A 88 4.45 -15.28 12.28
CA ILE A 88 5.45 -16.04 11.52
C ILE A 88 4.93 -16.37 10.11
N CYS A 89 3.74 -16.95 10.02
CA CYS A 89 3.16 -17.40 8.75
C CYS A 89 2.07 -16.48 8.18
N LEU A 90 1.66 -15.44 8.91
CA LEU A 90 0.58 -14.52 8.54
C LEU A 90 -0.81 -15.16 8.38
N ALA A 91 -0.98 -16.41 8.84
CA ALA A 91 -2.28 -17.06 8.88
C ALA A 91 -3.21 -16.35 9.86
N ALA A 92 -4.44 -16.10 9.42
CA ALA A 92 -5.50 -15.51 10.24
C ALA A 92 -6.49 -16.58 10.70
N PHE A 93 -6.90 -16.47 11.96
CA PHE A 93 -7.79 -17.36 12.67
C PHE A 93 -8.91 -16.55 13.31
N ASN A 94 -10.03 -17.20 13.54
CA ASN A 94 -11.20 -16.58 14.15
C ASN A 94 -11.22 -16.68 15.68
N ASP A 95 -10.31 -17.46 16.26
CA ASP A 95 -10.22 -17.71 17.68
C ASP A 95 -8.76 -17.66 18.17
N SER A 96 -8.58 -17.19 19.40
CA SER A 96 -7.26 -17.06 20.02
C SER A 96 -6.62 -18.41 20.36
N GLY A 97 -7.42 -19.39 20.78
CA GLY A 97 -6.97 -20.74 21.13
C GLY A 97 -6.43 -21.49 19.93
N THR A 98 -7.14 -21.44 18.80
CA THR A 98 -6.68 -22.03 17.53
C THR A 98 -5.34 -21.45 17.06
N THR A 99 -5.12 -20.14 17.30
CA THR A 99 -3.84 -19.49 16.97
C THR A 99 -2.71 -19.96 17.87
N TYR A 100 -2.95 -20.14 19.17
CA TYR A 100 -1.95 -20.69 20.08
C TYR A 100 -1.64 -22.16 19.77
N SER A 101 -2.65 -22.98 19.47
CA SER A 101 -2.44 -24.37 19.04
C SER A 101 -1.61 -24.45 17.76
N HIS A 102 -1.84 -23.53 16.81
CA HIS A 102 -1.01 -23.39 15.62
C HIS A 102 0.44 -23.00 15.97
N LEU A 103 0.63 -22.02 16.86
CA LEU A 103 1.95 -21.59 17.30
C LEU A 103 2.73 -22.73 17.97
N SER A 104 2.10 -23.45 18.89
CA SER A 104 2.73 -24.56 19.59
C SER A 104 3.00 -25.77 18.68
N GLY A 105 2.09 -26.06 17.76
CA GLY A 105 2.17 -27.24 16.88
C GLY A 105 3.09 -27.04 15.67
N SER A 106 3.13 -25.83 15.09
CA SER A 106 3.93 -25.55 13.89
C SER A 106 5.33 -25.04 14.20
N TRP A 107 5.52 -24.38 15.35
CA TRP A 107 6.76 -23.66 15.63
C TRP A 107 7.47 -24.08 16.92
N GLY A 108 6.84 -24.94 17.76
CA GLY A 108 7.47 -25.47 18.99
C GLY A 108 7.86 -24.35 19.96
N SER A 109 6.91 -23.90 20.77
CA SER A 109 6.99 -22.73 21.67
C SER A 109 8.34 -22.48 22.37
N PHE A 110 8.82 -21.23 22.33
CA PHE A 110 9.04 -20.37 23.52
C PHE A 110 8.95 -18.89 23.14
#